data_AF-A0A957RUJ5-F1
#
_entry.id   AF-A0A957RUJ5-F1
#
_cell.length_a   1.000
_cell.length_b   1.000
_cell.length_c   1.000
_cell.angle_alpha   90.00
_cell.angle_beta   90.00
_cell.angle_gamma   90.00
#
_symmetry.space_group_name_H-M   'P 1'
#
loop_
_entity.id
_entity.type
_entity.pdbx_description
1 polymer ?
#
loop_
_entity_poly.entity_id
_entity_poly.type
_entity_poly.pdbx_seq_one_letter_code
_entity_poly.pdbx_strand_id
1 'polypeptide(L)'
;MMKPLISGLGILILILSLATCSAGGATNATPLTSTTATAADTATVTASTPAAPAPSASILAALQTPAAEDASAWQGEDAVPIALAGATITADGAGVTVDGNTATITAAGIYRLSGTLDDGQIVVDSADAEPVRLILDGATLRNSTGAPIFVREAAAVVI
;
A
#
# COMPACT_ATOMS: atom_id res chain seq x y z
N MET A 1 31.34 39.28 -7.39
CA MET A 1 30.27 40.19 -7.87
C MET A 1 28.99 39.81 -7.14
N MET A 2 28.62 40.57 -6.12
CA MET A 2 27.48 40.32 -5.23
C MET A 2 26.30 41.17 -5.71
N LYS A 3 25.10 40.61 -5.78
CA LYS A 3 23.88 41.33 -6.14
C LYS A 3 22.87 41.14 -5.01
N PRO A 4 22.49 42.19 -4.27
CA PRO A 4 21.45 42.07 -3.25
C PRO A 4 20.09 42.37 -3.89
N LEU A 5 19.08 41.54 -3.59
CA LEU A 5 17.69 41.92 -3.81
C LEU A 5 16.91 41.60 -2.53
N ILE A 6 16.41 42.67 -1.92
CA ILE A 6 15.52 42.71 -0.77
C ILE A 6 14.11 42.94 -1.33
N SER A 7 13.15 42.08 -1.00
CA SER A 7 11.70 42.35 -1.09
C SER A 7 10.98 41.16 -0.46
N GLY A 8 10.53 41.21 0.79
CA GLY A 8 9.27 41.85 1.20
C GLY A 8 8.37 40.73 1.74
N LEU A 9 8.24 40.62 3.07
CA LEU A 9 7.03 41.04 3.81
C LEU A 9 5.80 40.16 3.51
N GLY A 10 5.45 39.28 4.45
CA GLY A 10 4.17 38.57 4.41
C GLY A 10 4.04 37.37 5.35
N ILE A 11 4.35 37.52 6.64
CA ILE A 11 3.84 36.59 7.66
C ILE A 11 2.33 36.77 7.74
N LEU A 12 1.57 35.75 7.36
CA LEU A 12 0.14 35.64 7.64
C LEU A 12 -0.08 34.33 8.39
N ILE A 13 0.06 34.39 9.71
CA ILE A 13 -0.32 33.34 10.65
C ILE A 13 -1.85 33.39 10.75
N LEU A 14 -2.52 32.35 10.24
CA LEU A 14 -3.94 32.12 10.48
C LEU A 14 -4.09 30.91 11.41
N ILE A 15 -4.10 31.20 12.70
CA ILE A 15 -4.51 30.28 13.76
C ILE A 15 -6.03 30.13 13.73
N LEU A 16 -6.53 28.93 13.40
CA LEU A 16 -7.92 28.56 13.61
C LEU A 16 -7.98 27.18 14.29
N SER A 17 -7.83 27.20 15.61
CA SER A 17 -8.19 26.10 16.50
C SER A 17 -9.69 26.14 16.76
N LEU A 18 -10.41 25.08 16.37
CA LEU A 18 -11.83 24.91 16.70
C LEU A 18 -12.13 23.53 17.31
N ALA A 19 -12.45 23.59 18.60
CA ALA A 19 -13.46 22.83 19.37
C ALA A 19 -13.57 21.30 19.25
N THR A 20 -13.06 20.66 20.31
CA THR A 20 -13.67 19.57 21.10
C THR A 20 -15.20 19.50 21.04
N CYS A 21 -15.71 18.29 20.77
CA CYS A 21 -17.03 17.85 21.25
C CYS A 21 -16.90 16.49 21.93
N SER A 22 -17.32 16.44 23.19
CA SER A 22 -17.25 15.31 24.11
C SER A 22 -18.60 14.59 24.23
N ALA A 23 -18.53 13.40 24.82
CA ALA A 23 -19.57 12.70 25.60
C ALA A 23 -20.60 11.84 24.86
N GLY A 24 -20.67 10.58 25.30
CA GLY A 24 -21.72 9.63 24.97
C GLY A 24 -21.39 8.20 25.41
N GLY A 25 -21.04 8.00 26.69
CA GLY A 25 -20.96 6.67 27.28
C GLY A 25 -22.35 6.15 27.66
N ALA A 26 -22.57 4.84 27.52
CA ALA A 26 -23.22 4.00 28.53
C ALA A 26 -23.31 2.56 28.02
N THR A 27 -22.61 1.70 28.74
CA THR A 27 -22.75 0.26 28.83
C THR A 27 -24.15 -0.14 29.32
N ASN A 28 -24.76 -1.13 28.69
CA ASN A 28 -25.80 -1.93 29.33
C ASN A 28 -25.48 -3.41 29.18
N ALA A 29 -24.84 -3.95 30.23
CA ALA A 29 -24.82 -5.37 30.52
C ALA A 29 -25.98 -5.72 31.47
N THR A 30 -26.34 -7.01 31.44
CA THR A 30 -27.14 -7.80 32.42
C THR A 30 -28.67 -7.80 32.25
N PRO A 31 -29.40 -8.87 32.69
CA PRO A 31 -28.95 -10.14 33.27
C PRO A 31 -29.56 -11.42 32.63
N LEU A 32 -28.90 -12.55 32.94
CA LEU A 32 -29.48 -13.90 32.98
C LEU A 32 -30.81 -13.92 33.76
N THR A 33 -31.80 -14.68 33.29
CA THR A 33 -32.66 -15.46 34.18
C THR A 33 -33.20 -16.69 33.49
N SER A 34 -32.92 -17.83 34.11
CA SER A 34 -33.29 -19.21 33.76
C SER A 34 -34.78 -19.48 34.02
N THR A 35 -35.33 -20.56 33.41
CA THR A 35 -36.08 -21.68 34.05
C THR A 35 -37.04 -22.37 33.05
N THR A 36 -36.68 -23.60 32.63
CA THR A 36 -37.49 -24.87 32.60
C THR A 36 -38.77 -24.94 31.74
N ALA A 37 -39.16 -25.99 30.99
CA ALA A 37 -38.59 -27.22 30.44
C ALA A 37 -39.61 -27.83 29.44
N THR A 38 -39.14 -28.78 28.62
CA THR A 38 -39.89 -29.92 28.02
C THR A 38 -40.88 -29.68 26.87
N ALA A 39 -40.52 -30.10 25.65
CA ALA A 39 -41.10 -31.28 24.97
C ALA A 39 -40.41 -31.51 23.62
N ALA A 40 -40.17 -32.77 23.30
CA ALA A 40 -39.52 -33.23 22.09
C ALA A 40 -40.36 -32.98 20.83
N ASP A 41 -39.71 -32.53 19.77
CA ASP A 41 -40.10 -32.88 18.41
C ASP A 41 -38.84 -33.23 17.63
N THR A 42 -38.70 -34.51 17.30
CA THR A 42 -37.65 -35.04 16.46
C THR A 42 -38.09 -34.87 15.01
N ALA A 43 -37.86 -33.68 14.46
CA ALA A 43 -37.89 -33.48 13.03
C ALA A 43 -36.47 -33.72 12.48
N THR A 44 -36.26 -34.87 11.86
CA THR A 44 -35.10 -35.16 11.03
C THR A 44 -35.08 -34.20 9.84
N VAL A 45 -34.43 -33.06 10.00
CA VAL A 45 -34.04 -32.20 8.88
C VAL A 45 -32.86 -32.88 8.19
N THR A 46 -33.16 -33.68 7.17
CA THR A 46 -32.19 -33.99 6.12
C THR A 46 -31.86 -32.67 5.41
N ALA A 47 -30.85 -31.97 5.91
CA ALA A 47 -30.21 -30.90 5.16
C ALA A 47 -29.47 -31.55 4.01
N SER A 48 -30.07 -31.55 2.82
CA SER A 48 -29.37 -31.79 1.58
C SER A 48 -28.25 -30.75 1.47
N THR A 49 -27.01 -31.17 1.72
CA THR A 49 -25.82 -30.37 1.46
C THR A 49 -25.89 -29.91 0.00
N PRO A 50 -25.95 -28.60 -0.30
CA PRO A 50 -25.71 -28.13 -1.64
C PRO A 50 -24.29 -28.57 -2.00
N ALA A 51 -24.16 -29.41 -3.02
CA ALA A 51 -22.85 -29.72 -3.58
C ALA A 51 -22.21 -28.40 -4.00
N ALA A 52 -21.16 -27.99 -3.29
CA ALA A 52 -20.36 -26.84 -3.67
C ALA A 52 -19.89 -27.06 -5.12
N PRO A 53 -20.15 -26.12 -6.05
CA PRO A 53 -19.57 -26.24 -7.37
C PRO A 53 -18.04 -26.27 -7.20
N ALA A 54 -17.42 -27.36 -7.63
CA ALA A 54 -15.96 -27.45 -7.68
C ALA A 54 -15.45 -26.24 -8.48
N PRO A 55 -14.50 -25.44 -7.95
CA PRO A 55 -13.97 -24.32 -8.70
C PRO A 55 -13.39 -24.88 -10.01
N SER A 56 -13.92 -24.41 -11.13
CA SER A 56 -13.45 -24.80 -12.45
C SER A 56 -11.95 -24.51 -12.53
N ALA A 57 -11.16 -25.50 -12.93
CA ALA A 57 -9.69 -25.48 -13.00
C ALA A 57 -9.07 -24.31 -13.80
N SER A 58 -9.89 -23.45 -14.39
CA SER A 58 -9.53 -22.30 -15.21
C SER A 58 -9.00 -21.10 -14.41
N ILE A 59 -9.34 -20.94 -13.13
CA ILE A 59 -8.83 -19.82 -12.32
C ILE A 59 -7.33 -19.93 -12.00
N LEU A 60 -6.79 -21.16 -11.96
CA LEU A 60 -5.39 -21.38 -11.62
C LEU A 60 -4.44 -21.01 -12.78
N ALA A 61 -4.93 -21.10 -14.02
CA ALA A 61 -4.17 -20.77 -15.22
C ALA A 61 -3.98 -19.26 -15.44
N ALA A 62 -4.81 -18.42 -14.80
CA ALA A 62 -4.70 -16.96 -14.86
C ALA A 62 -3.64 -16.40 -13.89
N LEU A 63 -3.20 -17.20 -12.92
CA LEU A 63 -2.08 -16.84 -12.04
C LEU A 63 -0.77 -17.21 -12.74
N GLN A 64 -0.30 -16.34 -13.63
CA GLN A 64 1.06 -16.46 -14.15
C GLN A 64 2.03 -16.08 -13.04
N THR A 65 2.62 -17.09 -12.40
CA THR A 65 3.82 -16.88 -11.59
C THR A 65 4.94 -16.51 -12.56
N PRO A 66 5.52 -15.30 -12.47
CA PRO A 66 6.73 -15.00 -13.24
C PRO A 66 7.77 -16.07 -12.93
N ALA A 67 8.56 -16.47 -13.93
CA ALA A 67 9.63 -17.44 -13.70
C ALA A 67 10.48 -16.97 -12.52
N ALA A 68 10.85 -17.89 -11.63
CA ALA A 68 11.75 -17.59 -10.53
C ALA A 68 13.13 -17.31 -11.13
N GLU A 69 13.40 -16.03 -11.33
CA GLU A 69 14.69 -15.54 -11.77
C GLU A 69 15.63 -15.43 -10.56
N ASP A 70 16.94 -15.58 -10.76
CA ASP A 70 17.93 -15.42 -9.70
C ASP A 70 17.94 -13.96 -9.22
N ALA A 71 17.50 -13.70 -7.98
CA ALA A 71 17.45 -12.36 -7.40
C ALA A 71 18.83 -11.66 -7.37
N SER A 72 19.91 -12.44 -7.41
CA SER A 72 21.29 -11.96 -7.53
C SER A 72 21.55 -11.24 -8.86
N ALA A 73 20.77 -11.53 -9.91
CA ALA A 73 20.96 -11.01 -11.26
C ALA A 73 20.64 -9.51 -11.40
N TRP A 74 19.97 -8.89 -10.42
CA TRP A 74 19.55 -7.48 -10.50
C TRP A 74 20.14 -6.59 -9.41
N GLN A 75 21.00 -7.13 -8.53
CA GLN A 75 21.65 -6.37 -7.44
C GLN A 75 22.83 -5.50 -7.90
N GLY A 76 22.93 -5.21 -9.21
CA GLY A 76 24.02 -4.44 -9.80
C GLY A 76 23.89 -2.92 -9.59
N GLU A 77 24.93 -2.20 -9.99
CA GLU A 77 25.04 -0.74 -9.85
C GLU A 77 24.11 0.04 -10.81
N ASP A 78 23.46 -0.63 -11.77
CA ASP A 78 22.58 -0.01 -12.77
C ASP A 78 21.17 0.33 -12.24
N ALA A 79 20.90 0.09 -10.96
CA ALA A 79 19.61 0.40 -10.35
C ALA A 79 19.44 1.91 -10.14
N VAL A 80 18.26 2.43 -10.50
CA VAL A 80 17.88 3.81 -10.20
C VAL A 80 17.66 3.98 -8.70
N PRO A 81 18.41 4.84 -8.00
CA PRO A 81 18.24 5.04 -6.57
C PRO A 81 16.99 5.88 -6.27
N ILE A 82 16.19 5.41 -5.31
CA ILE A 82 15.04 6.10 -4.72
C ILE A 82 15.27 6.18 -3.21
N ALA A 83 15.67 7.34 -2.72
CA ALA A 83 15.92 7.55 -1.29
C ALA A 83 14.67 8.07 -0.58
N LEU A 84 14.39 7.48 0.58
CA LEU A 84 13.24 7.75 1.43
C LEU A 84 13.73 8.40 2.74
N ALA A 85 13.28 9.63 3.00
CA ALA A 85 13.75 10.44 4.13
C ALA A 85 12.56 11.05 4.91
N GLY A 86 11.88 10.21 5.69
CA GLY A 86 10.72 10.58 6.50
C GLY A 86 9.52 10.90 5.63
N ALA A 87 9.25 12.18 5.39
CA ALA A 87 8.14 12.64 4.54
C ALA A 87 8.53 12.93 3.08
N THR A 88 9.82 12.79 2.73
CA THR A 88 10.35 13.16 1.42
C THR A 88 10.85 11.94 0.65
N ILE A 89 10.64 11.94 -0.66
CA ILE A 89 11.27 10.99 -1.59
C ILE A 89 12.18 11.77 -2.54
N THR A 90 13.33 11.21 -2.88
CA THR A 90 14.23 11.75 -3.90
C THR A 90 14.68 10.64 -4.84
N ALA A 91 14.65 10.90 -6.15
CA ALA A 91 15.12 9.99 -7.18
C ALA A 91 15.79 10.78 -8.30
N ASP A 92 16.94 10.29 -8.79
CA ASP A 92 17.77 10.99 -9.77
C ASP A 92 17.82 10.29 -11.15
N GLY A 93 17.02 9.24 -11.34
CA GLY A 93 16.98 8.45 -12.58
C GLY A 93 15.79 8.76 -13.47
N ALA A 94 15.97 8.52 -14.77
CA ALA A 94 14.85 8.47 -15.71
C ALA A 94 13.85 7.38 -15.31
N GLY A 95 12.58 7.56 -15.67
CA GLY A 95 11.52 6.59 -15.36
C GLY A 95 10.92 6.73 -13.96
N VAL A 96 11.30 7.75 -13.18
CA VAL A 96 10.65 8.08 -11.90
C VAL A 96 10.23 9.55 -11.89
N THR A 97 8.99 9.79 -11.47
CA THR A 97 8.49 11.14 -11.16
C THR A 97 8.15 11.20 -9.69
N VAL A 98 8.61 12.25 -8.99
CA VAL A 98 8.31 12.45 -7.57
C VAL A 98 7.41 13.65 -7.39
N ASP A 99 6.30 13.46 -6.69
CA ASP A 99 5.39 14.51 -6.24
C ASP A 99 5.17 14.38 -4.72
N GLY A 100 5.87 15.22 -3.96
CA GLY A 100 5.86 15.19 -2.50
C GLY A 100 6.33 13.86 -1.91
N ASN A 101 5.42 13.15 -1.25
CA ASN A 101 5.66 11.83 -0.63
C ASN A 101 5.21 10.66 -1.53
N THR A 102 4.94 10.93 -2.82
CA THR A 102 4.58 9.92 -3.81
C THR A 102 5.62 9.86 -4.91
N ALA A 103 6.16 8.66 -5.18
CA ALA A 103 7.02 8.41 -6.33
C ALA A 103 6.29 7.50 -7.32
N THR A 104 6.21 7.90 -8.58
CA THR A 104 5.62 7.13 -9.67
C THR A 104 6.70 6.62 -10.60
N ILE A 105 6.83 5.30 -10.69
CA ILE A 105 7.71 4.61 -11.61
C ILE A 105 6.96 4.41 -12.92
N THR A 106 7.44 5.04 -14.00
CA THR A 106 6.76 5.11 -15.30
C THR A 106 7.41 4.30 -16.41
N ALA A 107 8.51 3.61 -16.12
CA ALA A 107 9.25 2.81 -17.10
C ALA A 107 9.71 1.49 -16.48
N ALA A 108 9.86 0.46 -17.30
CA ALA A 108 10.52 -0.78 -16.92
C ALA A 108 11.98 -0.53 -16.49
N GLY A 109 12.49 -1.35 -15.59
CA GLY A 109 13.84 -1.19 -15.06
C GLY A 109 14.00 -1.68 -13.62
N ILE A 110 15.17 -1.41 -13.05
CA ILE A 110 15.54 -1.77 -11.69
C ILE A 110 15.59 -0.51 -10.84
N TYR A 111 14.88 -0.51 -9.72
CA TYR A 111 14.76 0.62 -8.81
C TYR A 111 15.14 0.19 -7.40
N ARG A 112 16.10 0.87 -6.79
CA ARG A 112 16.59 0.57 -5.44
C ARG A 112 16.05 1.58 -4.45
N LEU A 113 15.15 1.11 -3.58
CA LEU A 113 14.52 1.88 -2.54
C LEU A 113 15.33 1.73 -1.25
N SER A 114 15.67 2.84 -0.60
CA SER A 114 16.40 2.81 0.68
C SER A 114 15.94 3.91 1.65
N GLY A 115 16.07 3.65 2.95
CA GLY A 115 15.70 4.61 4.00
C GLY A 115 14.29 4.38 4.57
N THR A 116 13.61 5.45 4.99
CA THR A 116 12.27 5.34 5.62
C THR A 116 11.32 6.37 5.02
N LEU A 117 10.13 5.91 4.62
CA LEU A 117 8.99 6.73 4.26
C LEU A 117 7.92 6.56 5.35
N ASP A 118 7.68 7.62 6.14
CA ASP A 118 6.80 7.60 7.30
C ASP A 118 5.32 7.57 6.90
N ASP A 119 4.99 8.26 5.82
CA ASP A 119 3.65 8.30 5.22
C ASP A 119 3.76 8.72 3.75
N GLY A 120 3.49 7.80 2.81
CA GLY A 120 3.58 8.07 1.39
C GLY A 120 3.39 6.80 0.53
N GLN A 121 3.62 6.90 -0.77
CA GLN A 121 3.35 5.80 -1.70
C GLN A 121 4.38 5.68 -2.82
N ILE A 122 4.74 4.45 -3.16
CA ILE A 122 5.45 4.10 -4.38
C ILE A 122 4.43 3.54 -5.36
N VAL A 123 4.19 4.26 -6.46
CA VAL A 123 3.29 3.85 -7.53
C VAL A 123 4.11 3.24 -8.67
N VAL A 124 3.67 2.10 -9.19
CA VAL A 124 4.19 1.52 -10.42
C VAL A 124 3.13 1.68 -11.50
N ASP A 125 3.44 2.47 -12.53
CA ASP A 125 2.55 2.83 -13.64
C ASP A 125 3.35 2.83 -14.95
N SER A 126 3.81 1.65 -15.35
CA SER A 126 4.59 1.42 -16.57
C SER A 126 3.75 0.67 -17.60
N ALA A 127 3.67 1.22 -18.82
CA ALA A 127 3.03 0.57 -19.96
C ALA A 127 3.99 -0.36 -20.74
N ASP A 128 5.24 -0.49 -20.28
CA ASP A 128 6.26 -1.31 -20.94
C ASP A 128 5.97 -2.81 -20.77
N ALA A 129 6.46 -3.62 -21.70
CA ALA A 129 6.29 -5.07 -21.69
C ALA A 129 7.31 -5.78 -20.77
N GLU A 130 8.39 -5.09 -20.42
CA GLU A 130 9.42 -5.54 -19.51
C GLU A 130 9.04 -5.35 -18.03
N PRO A 131 9.57 -6.17 -17.10
CA PRO A 131 9.24 -6.06 -15.68
C PRO A 131 9.83 -4.81 -15.02
N VAL A 132 9.13 -4.31 -14.01
CA VAL A 132 9.67 -3.37 -13.02
C VAL A 132 10.20 -4.18 -11.83
N ARG A 133 11.43 -3.91 -11.43
CA ARG A 133 12.09 -4.60 -10.32
C ARG A 133 12.35 -3.62 -9.19
N LEU A 134 11.86 -3.92 -7.99
CA LEU A 134 11.99 -3.09 -6.80
C LEU A 134 12.93 -3.77 -5.82
N ILE A 135 14.11 -3.21 -5.61
CA ILE A 135 15.04 -3.68 -4.58
C ILE A 135 14.75 -2.90 -3.30
N LEU A 136 14.32 -3.61 -2.25
CA LEU A 136 14.10 -3.01 -0.93
C LEU A 136 15.38 -3.09 -0.10
N ASP A 137 16.27 -2.12 -0.30
CA ASP A 137 17.58 -2.04 0.37
C ASP A 137 17.47 -1.25 1.68
N GLY A 138 17.04 -1.93 2.74
CA GLY A 138 16.81 -1.32 4.04
C GLY A 138 15.66 -0.30 4.04
N ALA A 139 14.73 -0.42 3.08
CA ALA A 139 13.55 0.44 2.98
C ALA A 139 12.49 0.08 4.02
N THR A 140 12.01 1.09 4.75
CA THR A 140 10.79 1.01 5.57
C THR A 140 9.74 1.91 4.93
N LEU A 141 8.61 1.34 4.51
CA LEU A 141 7.56 2.07 3.81
C LEU A 141 6.26 2.02 4.61
N ARG A 142 5.65 3.17 4.83
CA ARG A 142 4.36 3.32 5.51
C ARG A 142 3.45 4.23 4.72
N ASN A 143 2.16 3.92 4.76
CA ASN A 143 1.08 4.75 4.25
C ASN A 143 -0.12 4.56 5.18
N SER A 144 -0.57 5.63 5.82
CA SER A 144 -1.69 5.62 6.76
C SER A 144 -3.05 5.55 6.05
N THR A 145 -3.08 5.88 4.76
CA THR A 145 -4.32 6.00 3.97
C THR A 145 -4.49 4.92 2.91
N GLY A 146 -3.49 4.06 2.70
CA GLY A 146 -3.53 3.04 1.66
C GLY A 146 -2.31 2.13 1.63
N ALA A 147 -2.03 1.56 0.45
CA ALA A 147 -0.86 0.71 0.26
C ALA A 147 0.42 1.56 0.14
N PRO A 148 1.52 1.18 0.80
CA PRO A 148 2.81 1.83 0.61
C PRO A 148 3.41 1.58 -0.78
N ILE A 149 3.09 0.45 -1.41
CA ILE A 149 3.42 0.15 -2.81
C ILE A 149 2.11 -0.15 -3.53
N PHE A 150 1.83 0.59 -4.60
CA PHE A 150 0.62 0.46 -5.40
C PHE A 150 0.98 0.23 -6.87
N VAL A 151 0.61 -0.92 -7.42
CA VAL A 151 0.82 -1.24 -8.83
C VAL A 151 -0.45 -0.90 -9.59
N ARG A 152 -0.39 0.16 -10.40
CA ARG A 152 -1.47 0.61 -11.26
C ARG A 152 -1.44 -0.11 -12.61
N GLU A 153 -0.28 -0.12 -13.26
CA GLU A 153 -0.04 -0.80 -14.53
C GLU A 153 1.44 -1.23 -14.59
N ALA A 154 1.67 -2.48 -15.01
CA ALA A 154 2.98 -3.05 -15.32
C ALA A 154 2.79 -4.43 -15.97
N ALA A 155 3.71 -4.84 -16.85
CA ALA A 155 3.75 -6.22 -17.34
C ALA A 155 4.00 -7.22 -16.20
N ALA A 156 4.96 -6.91 -15.33
CA ALA A 156 5.20 -7.63 -14.09
C ALA A 156 5.94 -6.72 -13.09
N VAL A 157 5.73 -6.97 -11.80
CA VAL A 157 6.50 -6.33 -10.72
C VAL A 157 7.16 -7.42 -9.90
N VAL A 158 8.48 -7.31 -9.73
CA VAL A 158 9.28 -8.24 -8.91
C VAL A 158 9.93 -7.47 -7.78
N ILE A 159 9.84 -8.00 -6.56
CA ILE A 159 10.34 -7.38 -5.32
C ILE A 159 11.25 -8.38 -4.60
#